data_AF-A0A442SH75-F1
#
_entry.id   AF-A0A442SH75-F1
#
_cell.length_a   1.000
_cell.length_b   1.000
_cell.length_c   1.000
_cell.angle_alpha   90.00
_cell.angle_beta   90.00
_cell.angle_gamma   90.00
#
_symmetry.space_group_name_H-M   'P 1'
#
loop_
_entity.id
_entity.type
_entity.pdbx_description
1 polymer ?
#
loop_
_entity_poly.entity_id
_entity_poly.type
_entity_poly.pdbx_seq_one_letter_code
_entity_poly.pdbx_strand_id
1 'polypeptide(L)'
;MTTIDIHTLTNICQVAADRFRSNADEFRKLIDYKPTPEHEKAGVWQIDMTPHGEGARRLAQQFDLQAKEAEEYAAAFANADNIEVIYESA
;
A
#
# COMPACT_ATOMS: atom_id res chain seq x y z
N MET A 1 21.83 -2.37 -22.74
CA MET A 1 21.62 -1.55 -21.55
C MET A 1 20.24 -0.92 -21.69
N THR A 2 19.29 -1.33 -20.87
CA THR A 2 17.90 -0.84 -20.94
C THR A 2 17.82 0.43 -20.12
N THR A 3 17.68 1.57 -20.80
CA THR A 3 17.47 2.86 -20.11
C THR A 3 16.01 2.93 -19.67
N ILE A 4 15.77 3.07 -18.37
CA ILE A 4 14.43 3.30 -17.83
C ILE A 4 14.23 4.82 -17.74
N ASP A 5 13.10 5.31 -18.23
CA ASP A 5 12.74 6.72 -18.11
C ASP A 5 12.48 7.11 -16.64
N ILE A 6 13.28 8.04 -16.15
CA ILE A 6 13.23 8.58 -14.78
C ILE A 6 11.87 9.21 -14.48
N HIS A 7 11.29 9.93 -15.46
CA HIS A 7 10.00 10.58 -15.26
C HIS A 7 8.89 9.54 -15.07
N THR A 8 8.93 8.45 -15.85
CA THR A 8 8.03 7.32 -15.68
C THR A 8 8.16 6.70 -14.28
N LEU A 9 9.38 6.43 -13.79
CA LEU A 9 9.58 5.86 -12.46
C LEU A 9 9.13 6.80 -11.34
N THR A 10 9.46 8.09 -11.45
CA THR A 10 9.00 9.13 -10.53
C THR A 10 7.47 9.12 -10.41
N ASN A 11 6.78 9.14 -11.56
CA ASN A 11 5.32 9.15 -11.61
C ASN A 11 4.71 7.87 -11.01
N ILE A 12 5.29 6.69 -11.30
CA ILE A 12 4.83 5.42 -10.73
C ILE A 12 4.91 5.45 -9.20
N CYS A 13 6.05 5.88 -8.66
CA CYS A 13 6.26 5.97 -7.23
C CYS A 13 5.32 7.00 -6.57
N GLN A 14 5.07 8.13 -7.22
CA GLN A 14 4.15 9.14 -6.71
C GLN A 14 2.70 8.62 -6.63
N VAL A 15 2.22 7.95 -7.69
CA VAL A 15 0.89 7.34 -7.70
C VAL A 15 0.79 6.20 -6.69
N ALA A 16 1.86 5.41 -6.51
CA ALA A 16 1.91 4.36 -5.50
C ALA A 16 1.77 4.95 -4.08
N ALA A 17 2.51 6.01 -3.77
CA ALA A 17 2.42 6.71 -2.49
C ALA A 17 1.00 7.19 -2.19
N ASP A 18 0.35 7.84 -3.15
CA ASP A 18 -1.02 8.34 -2.99
C ASP A 18 -2.02 7.19 -2.74
N ARG A 19 -1.87 6.07 -3.47
CA ARG A 19 -2.70 4.87 -3.27
C ARG A 19 -2.48 4.24 -1.90
N PHE A 20 -1.24 4.15 -1.45
CA PHE A 20 -0.93 3.62 -0.13
C PHE A 20 -1.49 4.51 0.98
N ARG A 21 -1.38 5.84 0.88
CA ARG A 21 -2.02 6.77 1.83
C ARG A 21 -3.55 6.59 1.86
N SER A 22 -4.18 6.52 0.69
CA SER A 22 -5.62 6.29 0.59
C SER A 22 -6.02 4.96 1.24
N ASN A 23 -5.26 3.89 1.04
CA ASN A 23 -5.54 2.60 1.67
C ASN A 23 -5.36 2.65 3.18
N ALA A 24 -4.32 3.33 3.68
CA ALA A 24 -4.11 3.53 5.11
C ALA A 24 -5.33 4.23 5.75
N ASP A 25 -5.86 5.26 5.09
CA ASP A 25 -7.06 5.96 5.54
C ASP A 25 -8.31 5.06 5.58
N GLU A 26 -8.51 4.20 4.58
CA GLU A 26 -9.62 3.23 4.62
C GLU A 26 -9.48 2.26 5.79
N PHE A 27 -8.28 1.72 6.05
CA PHE A 27 -8.07 0.82 7.19
C PHE A 27 -8.23 1.52 8.54
N ARG A 28 -7.87 2.80 8.66
CA ARG A 28 -8.09 3.57 9.90
C ARG A 28 -9.57 3.65 10.26
N LYS A 29 -10.47 3.78 9.26
CA LYS A 29 -11.93 3.78 9.49
C LYS A 29 -12.43 2.46 10.09
N LEU A 30 -11.71 1.37 9.87
CA LEU A 30 -12.07 0.04 10.35
C LEU A 30 -11.53 -0.29 11.74
N ILE A 31 -10.72 0.57 12.35
CA ILE A 31 -10.14 0.31 13.69
C ILE A 31 -11.24 0.10 14.73
N ASP A 32 -12.26 0.95 14.72
CA ASP A 32 -13.38 0.87 15.66
C ASP A 32 -14.59 0.11 15.09
N TYR A 33 -14.42 -0.52 13.93
CA TYR A 33 -15.47 -1.34 13.32
C TYR A 33 -15.83 -2.51 14.24
N LYS A 34 -17.13 -2.70 14.44
CA LYS A 34 -17.67 -3.81 15.22
C LYS A 34 -18.27 -4.81 14.24
N PRO A 35 -17.70 -6.02 14.12
CA PRO A 35 -18.20 -7.02 13.19
C PRO A 35 -19.62 -7.42 13.55
N THR A 36 -20.38 -7.78 12.52
CA THR A 36 -21.74 -8.29 12.72
C THR A 36 -21.66 -9.67 13.38
N PRO A 37 -22.47 -9.97 14.41
CA PRO A 37 -22.46 -11.29 15.02
C PRO A 37 -22.71 -12.41 14.00
N GLU A 38 -21.99 -13.52 14.18
CA GLU A 38 -22.15 -14.71 13.37
C GLU A 38 -23.59 -15.21 13.45
N HIS A 39 -24.20 -15.49 12.29
CA HIS A 39 -25.56 -16.01 12.24
C HIS A 39 -25.74 -16.94 11.05
N GLU A 40 -26.66 -17.89 11.19
CA GLU A 40 -27.09 -18.77 10.11
C GLU A 40 -28.21 -18.11 9.31
N LYS A 41 -28.08 -18.12 7.98
CA LYS A 41 -29.13 -17.67 7.06
C LYS A 41 -29.29 -18.69 5.94
N ALA A 42 -30.48 -19.31 5.87
CA ALA A 42 -30.81 -20.33 4.86
C ALA A 42 -29.81 -21.51 4.80
N GLY A 43 -29.35 -22.01 5.95
CA GLY A 43 -28.40 -23.13 6.01
C GLY A 43 -26.93 -22.75 5.85
N VAL A 44 -26.60 -21.46 5.75
CA VAL A 44 -25.23 -20.97 5.56
C VAL A 44 -24.82 -20.04 6.71
N TRP A 45 -23.69 -20.31 7.33
CA TRP A 45 -23.07 -19.44 8.34
C TRP A 45 -22.46 -18.20 7.67
N GLN A 46 -22.88 -17.02 8.13
CA GLN A 46 -22.31 -15.74 7.71
C GLN A 46 -21.31 -15.28 8.77
N ILE A 47 -20.05 -15.12 8.37
CA ILE A 47 -18.95 -14.67 9.24
C ILE A 47 -18.39 -13.39 8.64
N ASP A 48 -18.31 -12.34 9.45
CA ASP A 48 -17.74 -11.06 9.07
C ASP A 48 -16.21 -11.10 9.19
N MET A 49 -15.55 -11.21 8.05
CA MET A 49 -14.09 -11.29 7.94
C MET A 49 -13.43 -9.93 7.70
N THR A 50 -14.18 -8.82 7.83
CA THR A 50 -13.65 -7.48 7.63
C THR A 50 -12.51 -7.22 8.61
N PRO A 51 -11.30 -6.79 8.16
CA PRO A 51 -10.22 -6.44 9.08
C PRO A 51 -10.65 -5.31 10.02
N HIS A 52 -10.43 -5.47 11.33
CA HIS A 52 -10.84 -4.48 12.34
C HIS A 52 -9.88 -4.47 13.53
N GLY A 53 -10.06 -3.52 14.45
CA GLY A 53 -9.26 -3.40 15.67
C GLY A 53 -7.76 -3.30 15.38
N GLU A 54 -6.98 -4.10 16.09
CA GLU A 54 -5.52 -4.15 15.94
C GLU A 54 -5.08 -4.67 14.56
N GLY A 55 -5.89 -5.52 13.91
CA GLY A 55 -5.61 -5.97 12.55
C GLY A 55 -5.65 -4.81 11.55
N ALA A 56 -6.73 -4.03 11.58
CA ALA A 56 -6.87 -2.84 10.75
C ALA A 56 -5.80 -1.78 11.05
N ARG A 57 -5.47 -1.56 12.34
CA ARG A 57 -4.40 -0.64 12.75
C ARG A 57 -3.05 -1.03 12.14
N ARG A 58 -2.67 -2.30 12.22
CA ARG A 58 -1.39 -2.77 11.66
C ARG A 58 -1.35 -2.63 10.14
N LEU A 59 -2.45 -2.93 9.44
CA LEU A 59 -2.53 -2.73 7.99
C LEU A 59 -2.35 -1.25 7.63
N ALA A 60 -3.02 -0.33 8.33
CA ALA A 60 -2.86 1.09 8.12
C ALA A 60 -1.39 1.54 8.28
N GLN A 61 -0.71 1.09 9.34
CA GLN A 61 0.71 1.42 9.58
C GLN A 61 1.64 0.89 8.49
N GLN A 62 1.38 -0.32 7.97
CA GLN A 62 2.17 -0.87 6.86
C GLN A 62 1.98 -0.06 5.58
N PHE A 63 0.75 0.36 5.29
CA PHE A 63 0.48 1.23 4.14
C PHE A 63 1.12 2.62 4.30
N ASP A 64 1.15 3.19 5.51
CA ASP A 64 1.89 4.44 5.76
C ASP A 64 3.39 4.29 5.48
N LEU A 65 3.99 3.17 5.90
CA LEU A 65 5.40 2.89 5.65
C LEU A 65 5.67 2.80 4.14
N GLN A 66 4.86 2.03 3.41
CA GLN A 66 4.97 1.89 1.96
C GLN A 66 4.76 3.21 1.22
N ALA A 67 3.85 4.06 1.70
CA ALA A 67 3.65 5.40 1.15
C ALA A 67 4.92 6.25 1.29
N LYS A 68 5.51 6.25 2.48
CA LYS A 68 6.74 6.99 2.76
C LYS A 68 7.90 6.49 1.90
N GLU A 69 8.09 5.18 1.81
CA GLU A 69 9.15 4.59 0.96
C GLU A 69 8.95 4.97 -0.51
N ALA A 70 7.71 4.90 -1.02
CA ALA A 70 7.41 5.30 -2.40
C ALA A 70 7.66 6.80 -2.65
N GLU A 71 7.37 7.67 -1.68
CA GLU A 71 7.71 9.11 -1.77
C GLU A 71 9.22 9.34 -1.80
N GLU A 72 9.98 8.62 -0.97
CA GLU A 72 11.44 8.70 -0.95
C GLU A 72 12.03 8.26 -2.30
N TYR A 73 11.52 7.18 -2.90
CA TYR A 73 11.92 6.77 -4.25
C TYR A 73 11.52 7.79 -5.32
N ALA A 74 10.31 8.34 -5.26
CA ALA A 74 9.87 9.38 -6.20
C ALA A 74 10.81 10.60 -6.12
N ALA A 75 11.19 11.02 -4.91
CA ALA A 75 12.14 12.11 -4.71
C ALA A 75 13.55 11.75 -5.23
N ALA A 76 14.01 10.52 -5.01
CA ALA A 76 15.30 10.07 -5.54
C ALA A 76 15.33 10.09 -7.07
N PHE A 77 14.26 9.62 -7.73
CA PHE A 77 14.15 9.65 -9.18
C PHE A 77 14.01 11.07 -9.72
N ALA A 78 13.22 11.94 -9.09
CA ALA A 78 13.06 13.32 -9.54
C ALA A 78 14.37 14.12 -9.56
N ASN A 79 15.35 13.74 -8.73
CA ASN A 79 16.66 14.37 -8.62
C ASN A 79 17.78 13.60 -9.37
N ALA A 80 17.47 12.49 -10.04
CA ALA A 80 18.46 11.69 -10.75
C ALA A 80 18.68 12.19 -12.19
N ASP A 81 19.93 12.24 -12.63
CA ASP A 81 20.28 12.58 -14.02
C ASP A 81 20.09 11.36 -14.96
N ASN A 82 20.41 10.16 -14.48
CA ASN A 82 20.19 8.89 -15.15
C ASN A 82 19.98 7.75 -14.13
N ILE A 83 19.38 6.64 -14.57
CA ILE A 83 19.28 5.40 -13.78
C ILE A 83 19.95 4.28 -14.55
N GLU A 84 20.92 3.62 -13.90
CA GLU A 84 21.61 2.46 -14.44
C GLU A 84 21.18 1.20 -13.68
N VAL A 85 20.70 0.20 -14.42
CA VAL A 85 20.36 -1.11 -13.87
C VAL A 85 21.60 -2.00 -13.94
N ILE A 86 22.20 -2.29 -12.79
CA ILE A 86 23.34 -3.21 -12.68
C ILE A 86 22.80 -4.62 -12.47
N TYR A 87 23.04 -5.52 -13.43
CA TYR A 87 22.79 -6.94 -13.24
C TYR A 87 24.04 -7.58 -12.66
N GLU A 88 24.04 -7.90 -11.37
CA GLU A 88 25.00 -8.86 -10.85
C GLU A 88 24.61 -10.24 -11.40
N SER A 89 25.54 -10.87 -12.12
CA SER A 89 25.37 -12.25 -12.56
C SER A 89 25.46 -13.13 -11.33
N ALA A 90 24.33 -13.71 -10.93
CA ALA A 90 24.26 -14.66 -9.82
C ALA A 90 25.08 -15.93 -10.11
#